data_AF-A0A8C4Y0V9-F1
#
_entry.id   AF-A0A8C4Y0V9-F1
#
_cell.length_a   1.000
_cell.length_b   1.000
_cell.length_c   1.000
_cell.angle_alpha   90.00
_cell.angle_beta   90.00
_cell.angle_gamma   90.00
#
_symmetry.space_group_name_H-M   'P 1'
#
loop_
_entity.id
_entity.type
_entity.pdbx_description
1 polymer ?
#
loop_
_entity_poly.entity_id
_entity_poly.type
_entity_poly.pdbx_seq_one_letter_code
_entity_poly.pdbx_strand_id
1 'polypeptide(L)'
;MYCVYCETPPPRRTKEILTGTWDKESYPHATLATYNCRPGYIKLGRVIFECRNGVWHHLHPYVECRNKPCGHPGDIQFGSFELTAGTEFVFGARVQYKCDEGYQMLSQRNFRECQADGWSNELPHCEVSKCLPVNAPENGKIVATGVYEANQEFSFGQVVQFECNKDYKLSGSKEIHCSADGNWNAAVPTCIVITCVPPRLNNGNLMTPVKVYRENERLQFTCNAGYTFGERSDAECTEYGWSPKPFCKEIRCDPPTVTNGTYHPKKKVFRELEAIRVECNQGFHFEMGNRDRRAECTKNGWLPIPRCILRPCDYPHIENGALTEYYEYYKERAFPAQLGVGIYYRCLDGYVSEREERWPLIRCTKVGWSPAPKCLKKCSPGYLENGRFLSSYWNTYKEGDEISYVCSTHNLETRVTCTKNGWSPTPTCTSTSKERSCSIELLFFTHPCLLYIL
;
A
#
# COMPACT_ATOMS: atom_id res chain seq x y z
N MET A 1 -93.38 -23.38 64.14
CA MET A 1 -92.12 -23.66 63.43
C MET A 1 -92.25 -23.04 62.05
N TYR A 2 -91.62 -21.90 61.79
CA TYR A 2 -91.75 -21.23 60.49
C TYR A 2 -90.88 -22.01 59.49
N CYS A 3 -91.52 -22.64 58.50
CA CYS A 3 -90.79 -23.23 57.39
C CYS A 3 -90.19 -22.09 56.57
N VAL A 4 -88.86 -22.06 56.45
CA VAL A 4 -88.17 -21.01 55.72
C VAL A 4 -87.92 -21.51 54.30
N TYR A 5 -88.47 -20.79 53.31
CA TYR A 5 -88.40 -21.12 51.89
C TYR A 5 -87.63 -20.04 51.13
N CYS A 6 -87.00 -20.40 50.02
CA CYS A 6 -86.51 -19.43 49.05
C CYS A 6 -87.67 -19.04 48.13
N GLU A 7 -88.08 -17.77 48.18
CA GLU A 7 -89.23 -17.23 47.42
C GLU A 7 -88.87 -16.92 45.96
N THR A 8 -87.58 -16.90 45.62
CA THR A 8 -87.11 -16.69 44.25
C THR A 8 -86.42 -17.94 43.71
N PRO A 9 -86.48 -18.17 42.38
CA PRO A 9 -85.69 -19.24 41.76
C PRO A 9 -84.18 -19.00 41.96
N PRO A 10 -83.35 -20.04 41.76
CA PRO A 10 -81.91 -19.91 41.86
C PRO A 10 -81.35 -18.79 40.97
N PRO A 11 -80.30 -18.08 41.40
CA PRO A 11 -79.78 -16.91 40.72
C PRO A 11 -79.30 -17.23 39.29
N ARG A 12 -79.73 -16.43 38.30
CA ARG A 12 -79.20 -16.53 36.93
C ARG A 12 -77.75 -16.06 36.90
N ARG A 13 -76.89 -16.80 36.19
CA ARG A 13 -75.48 -16.48 36.03
C ARG A 13 -75.07 -16.43 34.56
N THR A 14 -73.96 -15.75 34.27
CA THR A 14 -73.50 -15.47 32.90
C THR A 14 -72.75 -16.63 32.27
N LYS A 15 -71.96 -17.38 33.06
CA LYS A 15 -71.13 -18.52 32.60
C LYS A 15 -71.82 -19.87 32.82
N GLU A 16 -72.79 -19.90 33.71
CA GLU A 16 -73.55 -21.08 34.07
C GLU A 16 -74.97 -21.09 33.48
N ILE A 17 -75.53 -22.28 33.32
CA ILE A 17 -76.92 -22.55 32.99
C ILE A 17 -77.51 -23.49 34.05
N LEU A 18 -78.65 -23.11 34.60
CA LEU A 18 -79.33 -23.87 35.64
C LEU A 18 -79.92 -25.16 35.04
N THR A 19 -79.71 -26.30 35.69
CA THR A 19 -80.23 -27.59 35.20
C THR A 19 -81.63 -27.86 35.72
N GLY A 20 -82.54 -28.30 34.83
CA GLY A 20 -83.94 -28.60 35.18
C GLY A 20 -84.86 -27.38 35.12
N THR A 21 -86.11 -27.57 35.50
CA THR A 21 -87.14 -26.51 35.52
C THR A 21 -87.27 -25.89 36.91
N TRP A 22 -87.35 -24.56 36.97
CA TRP A 22 -87.38 -23.78 38.20
C TRP A 22 -88.47 -22.70 38.14
N ASP A 23 -89.71 -23.17 38.15
CA ASP A 23 -90.96 -22.42 37.96
C ASP A 23 -91.91 -22.45 39.17
N LYS A 24 -91.44 -22.97 40.31
CA LYS A 24 -92.25 -23.05 41.54
C LYS A 24 -92.31 -21.70 42.25
N GLU A 25 -93.43 -21.42 42.90
CA GLU A 25 -93.62 -20.21 43.70
C GLU A 25 -92.68 -20.13 44.92
N SER A 26 -92.25 -21.27 45.48
CA SER A 26 -91.25 -21.30 46.55
C SER A 26 -90.49 -22.64 46.60
N TYR A 27 -89.28 -22.61 47.17
CA TYR A 27 -88.39 -23.77 47.28
C TYR A 27 -88.08 -24.09 48.75
N PRO A 28 -88.26 -25.33 49.22
CA PRO A 28 -88.01 -25.70 50.61
C PRO A 28 -86.52 -25.60 50.97
N HIS A 29 -86.26 -25.41 52.27
CA HIS A 29 -84.91 -25.51 52.84
C HIS A 29 -84.21 -26.82 52.40
N ALA A 30 -82.90 -26.75 52.16
CA ALA A 30 -82.07 -27.84 51.62
C ALA A 30 -82.37 -28.24 50.16
N THR A 31 -83.17 -27.46 49.42
CA THR A 31 -83.28 -27.64 47.96
C THR A 31 -81.94 -27.35 47.29
N LEU A 32 -81.49 -28.26 46.41
CA LEU A 32 -80.22 -28.14 45.68
C LEU A 32 -80.43 -27.75 44.22
N ALA A 33 -79.85 -26.62 43.84
CA ALA A 33 -79.80 -26.13 42.47
C ALA A 33 -78.43 -26.42 41.85
N THR A 34 -78.40 -27.27 40.83
CA THR A 34 -77.17 -27.63 40.13
C THR A 34 -77.03 -26.83 38.83
N TYR A 35 -75.81 -26.45 38.50
CA TYR A 35 -75.51 -25.68 37.28
C TYR A 35 -74.56 -26.41 36.33
N ASN A 36 -74.84 -26.29 35.04
CA ASN A 36 -73.96 -26.64 33.94
C ASN A 36 -73.22 -25.42 33.39
N CYS A 37 -72.05 -25.63 32.79
CA CYS A 37 -71.35 -24.53 32.14
C CYS A 37 -71.99 -24.29 30.78
N ARG A 38 -72.12 -23.02 30.39
CA ARG A 38 -72.47 -22.65 29.01
C ARG A 38 -71.35 -23.09 28.04
N PRO A 39 -71.63 -23.27 26.74
CA PRO A 39 -70.60 -23.54 25.74
C PRO A 39 -69.45 -22.52 25.83
N GLY A 40 -68.20 -23.00 25.76
CA GLY A 40 -67.01 -22.17 25.98
C GLY A 40 -66.52 -22.09 27.42
N TYR A 41 -67.25 -22.65 28.38
CA TYR A 41 -66.84 -22.70 29.79
C TYR A 41 -66.71 -24.14 30.29
N ILE A 42 -65.83 -24.35 31.28
CA ILE A 42 -65.54 -25.65 31.89
C ILE A 42 -65.49 -25.53 33.41
N LYS A 43 -65.85 -26.63 34.09
CA LYS A 43 -65.75 -26.76 35.56
C LYS A 43 -65.08 -28.08 35.93
N LEU A 44 -64.38 -28.10 37.06
CA LEU A 44 -63.90 -29.32 37.71
C LEU A 44 -64.70 -29.52 39.00
N GLY A 45 -65.72 -30.38 38.94
CA GLY A 45 -66.67 -30.61 40.04
C GLY A 45 -68.09 -30.15 39.70
N ARG A 46 -68.94 -30.03 40.72
CA ARG A 46 -70.34 -29.60 40.59
C ARG A 46 -70.51 -28.19 41.16
N VAL A 47 -71.18 -27.33 40.42
CA VAL A 47 -71.60 -26.00 40.88
C VAL A 47 -72.98 -26.18 41.49
N ILE A 48 -73.10 -26.13 42.82
CA ILE A 48 -74.36 -26.40 43.53
C ILE A 48 -74.66 -25.25 44.49
N PHE A 49 -75.90 -24.76 44.43
CA PHE A 49 -76.45 -23.83 45.40
C PHE A 49 -77.49 -24.54 46.25
N GLU A 50 -77.48 -24.27 47.55
CA GLU A 50 -78.46 -24.76 48.50
C GLU A 50 -79.34 -23.61 48.99
N CYS A 51 -80.65 -23.83 49.03
CA CYS A 51 -81.55 -22.92 49.73
C CYS A 51 -81.40 -23.11 51.24
N ARG A 52 -80.76 -22.15 51.92
CA ARG A 52 -80.55 -22.18 53.37
C ARG A 52 -81.09 -20.89 53.98
N ASN A 53 -81.99 -21.04 54.95
CA ASN A 53 -82.65 -19.93 55.66
C ASN A 53 -83.25 -18.87 54.71
N GLY A 54 -83.85 -19.31 53.59
CA GLY A 54 -84.54 -18.44 52.64
C GLY A 54 -83.65 -17.75 51.62
N VAL A 55 -82.35 -18.02 51.63
CA VAL A 55 -81.37 -17.47 50.68
C VAL A 55 -80.62 -18.60 49.98
N TRP A 56 -80.27 -18.39 48.71
CA TRP A 56 -79.44 -19.32 47.96
C TRP A 56 -77.97 -19.13 48.30
N HIS A 57 -77.36 -20.15 48.91
CA HIS A 57 -75.95 -20.16 49.27
C HIS A 57 -75.17 -21.12 48.37
N HIS A 58 -73.99 -20.70 47.91
CA HIS A 58 -73.10 -21.59 47.17
C HIS A 58 -72.57 -22.67 48.12
N LEU A 59 -72.62 -23.94 47.72
CA LEU A 59 -72.10 -25.03 48.55
C LEU A 59 -70.58 -25.13 48.43
N HIS A 60 -69.93 -25.54 49.53
CA HIS A 60 -68.50 -25.77 49.58
C HIS A 60 -68.17 -27.21 49.13
N PRO A 61 -67.11 -27.45 48.33
CA PRO A 61 -66.15 -26.47 47.80
C PRO A 61 -66.76 -25.57 46.72
N TYR A 62 -66.40 -24.28 46.76
CA TYR A 62 -66.88 -23.30 45.79
C TYR A 62 -66.26 -23.58 44.41
N VAL A 63 -67.07 -24.09 43.49
CA VAL A 63 -66.67 -24.34 42.09
C VAL A 63 -67.40 -23.35 41.19
N GLU A 64 -66.71 -22.74 40.24
CA GLU A 64 -67.32 -21.85 39.24
C GLU A 64 -66.88 -22.25 37.82
N CYS A 65 -67.69 -21.89 36.82
CA CYS A 65 -67.32 -22.13 35.43
C CYS A 65 -66.26 -21.10 34.99
N ARG A 66 -65.12 -21.60 34.50
CA ARG A 66 -64.04 -20.78 33.93
C ARG A 66 -63.98 -20.96 32.42
N ASN A 67 -63.29 -20.06 31.73
CA ASN A 67 -63.14 -20.14 30.28
C ASN A 67 -62.43 -21.46 29.93
N LYS A 68 -62.96 -22.19 28.95
CA LYS A 68 -62.40 -23.44 28.48
C LYS A 68 -61.09 -23.15 27.74
N PRO A 69 -59.97 -23.84 28.06
CA PRO A 69 -58.73 -23.68 27.31
C PRO A 69 -58.86 -24.31 25.92
N CYS A 70 -58.45 -23.59 24.87
CA CYS A 70 -58.28 -24.15 23.53
C CYS A 70 -56.91 -24.81 23.33
N GLY A 71 -55.97 -24.56 24.24
CA GLY A 71 -54.57 -24.98 24.07
C GLY A 71 -53.81 -24.06 23.12
N HIS A 72 -52.57 -24.45 22.80
CA HIS A 72 -51.71 -23.64 21.94
C HIS A 72 -52.37 -23.40 20.57
N PRO A 73 -52.37 -22.17 20.04
CA PRO A 73 -52.96 -21.84 18.74
C PRO A 73 -52.27 -22.53 17.56
N GLY A 74 -51.05 -23.04 17.76
CA GLY A 74 -50.25 -23.77 16.78
C GLY A 74 -49.32 -22.83 16.01
N ASP A 75 -48.09 -23.29 15.78
CA ASP A 75 -47.08 -22.53 15.04
C ASP A 75 -47.24 -22.78 13.53
N ILE A 76 -46.94 -21.76 12.73
CA ILE A 76 -46.90 -21.87 11.26
C ILE A 76 -45.45 -21.84 10.79
N GLN A 77 -45.18 -22.46 9.65
CA GLN A 77 -43.87 -22.34 9.01
C GLN A 77 -43.71 -20.95 8.41
N PHE A 78 -42.53 -20.35 8.59
CA PHE A 78 -42.17 -19.03 8.05
C PHE A 78 -43.15 -17.92 8.47
N GLY A 79 -43.53 -17.95 9.74
CA GLY A 79 -44.38 -16.94 10.34
C GLY A 79 -44.46 -17.07 11.86
N SER A 80 -45.10 -16.09 12.45
CA SER A 80 -45.33 -15.98 13.89
C SER A 80 -46.78 -15.55 14.16
N PHE A 81 -47.20 -15.64 15.42
CA PHE A 81 -48.49 -15.10 15.84
C PHE A 81 -48.37 -14.29 17.12
N GLU A 82 -49.30 -13.37 17.30
CA GLU A 82 -49.43 -12.55 18.49
C GLU A 82 -50.84 -12.67 19.07
N LEU A 83 -50.94 -12.68 20.39
CA LEU A 83 -52.22 -12.66 21.09
C LEU A 83 -52.78 -11.23 21.05
N THR A 84 -53.88 -11.05 20.32
CA THR A 84 -54.51 -9.74 20.10
C THR A 84 -55.73 -9.50 20.97
N ALA A 85 -56.35 -10.57 21.50
CA ALA A 85 -57.41 -10.46 22.51
C ALA A 85 -57.25 -11.56 23.58
N GLY A 86 -57.37 -11.15 24.85
CA GLY A 86 -57.17 -12.01 26.02
C GLY A 86 -55.72 -12.03 26.51
N THR A 87 -55.49 -12.74 27.62
CA THR A 87 -54.15 -12.92 28.23
C THR A 87 -53.70 -14.39 28.22
N GLU A 88 -54.60 -15.31 27.91
CA GLU A 88 -54.39 -16.76 27.91
C GLU A 88 -55.15 -17.39 26.73
N PHE A 89 -54.76 -18.60 26.32
CA PHE A 89 -55.40 -19.34 25.23
C PHE A 89 -56.70 -20.05 25.65
N VAL A 90 -57.66 -19.25 26.11
CA VAL A 90 -58.97 -19.69 26.61
C VAL A 90 -60.12 -19.08 25.80
N PHE A 91 -61.34 -19.58 25.99
CA PHE A 91 -62.54 -19.12 25.27
C PHE A 91 -62.65 -17.59 25.20
N GLY A 92 -62.81 -17.08 23.97
CA GLY A 92 -62.82 -15.64 23.64
C GLY A 92 -61.45 -15.05 23.29
N ALA A 93 -60.35 -15.81 23.43
CA ALA A 93 -59.02 -15.36 23.02
C ALA A 93 -58.88 -15.31 21.50
N ARG A 94 -58.11 -14.34 21.00
CA ARG A 94 -57.86 -14.15 19.56
C ARG A 94 -56.37 -13.99 19.30
N VAL A 95 -55.84 -14.76 18.36
CA VAL A 95 -54.45 -14.64 17.88
C VAL A 95 -54.44 -14.20 16.42
N GLN A 96 -53.45 -13.39 16.07
CA GLN A 96 -53.23 -12.91 14.71
C GLN A 96 -51.85 -13.36 14.24
N TYR A 97 -51.81 -13.97 13.06
CA TYR A 97 -50.63 -14.50 12.40
C TYR A 97 -50.05 -13.48 11.43
N LYS A 98 -48.72 -13.51 11.30
CA LYS A 98 -47.92 -12.72 10.39
C LYS A 98 -46.87 -13.62 9.75
N CYS A 99 -46.74 -13.55 8.43
CA CYS A 99 -45.65 -14.24 7.74
C CYS A 99 -44.32 -13.52 7.97
N ASP A 100 -43.24 -14.29 7.95
CA ASP A 100 -41.88 -13.77 8.02
C ASP A 100 -41.53 -12.97 6.75
N GLU A 101 -40.46 -12.19 6.81
CA GLU A 101 -40.00 -11.42 5.66
C GLU A 101 -39.70 -12.32 4.46
N GLY A 102 -40.20 -11.94 3.28
CA GLY A 102 -40.08 -12.73 2.06
C GLY A 102 -41.13 -13.83 1.91
N TYR A 103 -42.08 -13.94 2.85
CA TYR A 103 -43.21 -14.87 2.76
C TYR A 103 -44.54 -14.11 2.75
N GLN A 104 -45.51 -14.64 2.00
CA GLN A 104 -46.84 -14.05 1.83
C GLN A 104 -47.94 -14.97 2.35
N MET A 105 -48.97 -14.36 2.96
CA MET A 105 -50.12 -15.06 3.53
C MET A 105 -51.06 -15.48 2.41
N LEU A 106 -51.18 -16.79 2.16
CA LEU A 106 -52.13 -17.34 1.19
C LEU A 106 -53.52 -17.55 1.79
N SER A 107 -53.60 -17.76 3.09
CA SER A 107 -54.88 -17.99 3.75
C SER A 107 -55.70 -16.71 3.82
N GLN A 108 -57.00 -16.83 3.54
CA GLN A 108 -57.94 -15.70 3.59
C GLN A 108 -58.05 -15.07 5.00
N ARG A 109 -57.78 -15.85 6.05
CA ARG A 109 -57.80 -15.39 7.44
C ARG A 109 -56.41 -15.53 8.05
N ASN A 110 -55.88 -14.41 8.51
CA ASN A 110 -54.64 -14.34 9.28
C ASN A 110 -54.90 -14.40 10.79
N PHE A 111 -56.06 -14.87 11.26
CA PHE A 111 -56.35 -14.91 12.69
C PHE A 111 -57.11 -16.19 13.05
N ARG A 112 -57.05 -16.56 14.33
CA ARG A 112 -57.84 -17.63 14.92
C ARG A 112 -58.43 -17.15 16.23
N GLU A 113 -59.66 -17.57 16.52
CA GLU A 113 -60.38 -17.24 17.74
C GLU A 113 -60.75 -18.51 18.50
N CYS A 114 -60.57 -18.53 19.81
CA CYS A 114 -60.90 -19.66 20.65
C CYS A 114 -62.41 -19.69 20.92
N GLN A 115 -63.10 -20.56 20.20
CA GLN A 115 -64.53 -20.80 20.28
C GLN A 115 -64.84 -21.97 21.25
N ALA A 116 -66.12 -22.31 21.43
CA ALA A 116 -66.53 -23.35 22.37
C ALA A 116 -65.93 -24.74 22.02
N ASP A 117 -65.70 -24.96 20.73
CA ASP A 117 -65.26 -26.24 20.16
C ASP A 117 -63.75 -26.27 19.86
N GLY A 118 -63.03 -25.18 20.12
CA GLY A 118 -61.62 -25.03 19.80
C GLY A 118 -61.33 -23.77 18.98
N TRP A 119 -60.19 -23.74 18.30
CA TRP A 119 -59.82 -22.62 17.43
C TRP A 119 -60.67 -22.59 16.15
N SER A 120 -61.11 -21.38 15.76
CA SER A 120 -62.15 -21.12 14.75
C SER A 120 -61.92 -21.64 13.32
N ASN A 121 -60.68 -21.91 12.92
CA ASN A 121 -60.28 -22.34 11.57
C ASN A 121 -58.95 -23.07 11.63
N GLU A 122 -58.48 -23.64 10.52
CA GLU A 122 -57.15 -24.28 10.42
C GLU A 122 -56.00 -23.25 10.48
N LEU A 123 -54.77 -23.75 10.61
CA LEU A 123 -53.57 -22.94 10.63
C LEU A 123 -53.38 -22.20 9.31
N PRO A 124 -53.07 -20.89 9.33
CA PRO A 124 -52.73 -20.17 8.12
C PRO A 124 -51.47 -20.69 7.44
N HIS A 125 -51.36 -20.51 6.13
CA HIS A 125 -50.21 -20.94 5.32
C HIS A 125 -49.50 -19.73 4.70
N CYS A 126 -48.19 -19.67 4.91
CA CYS A 126 -47.29 -18.70 4.31
C CYS A 126 -46.48 -19.39 3.20
N GLU A 127 -46.47 -18.82 1.99
CA GLU A 127 -45.63 -19.28 0.89
C GLU A 127 -44.51 -18.26 0.64
N VAL A 128 -43.35 -18.74 0.18
CA VAL A 128 -42.26 -17.85 -0.23
C VAL A 128 -42.71 -16.94 -1.37
N SER A 129 -42.33 -15.67 -1.31
CA SER A 129 -42.58 -14.71 -2.37
C SER A 129 -41.70 -15.05 -3.57
N LYS A 130 -42.30 -15.02 -4.75
CA LYS A 130 -41.65 -15.42 -6.00
C LYS A 130 -41.66 -14.28 -7.00
N CYS A 131 -40.52 -14.06 -7.63
CA CYS A 131 -40.34 -13.13 -8.72
C CYS A 131 -40.60 -13.79 -10.07
N LEU A 132 -41.14 -13.00 -10.99
CA LEU A 132 -41.43 -13.42 -12.35
C LEU A 132 -40.16 -13.91 -13.07
N PRO A 133 -40.27 -14.91 -13.96
CA PRO A 133 -39.15 -15.36 -14.76
C PRO A 133 -38.53 -14.22 -15.58
N VAL A 134 -37.20 -14.22 -15.70
CA VAL A 134 -36.45 -13.25 -16.51
C VAL A 134 -35.77 -13.97 -17.67
N ASN A 135 -35.75 -13.32 -18.83
CA ASN A 135 -35.02 -13.82 -20.01
C ASN A 135 -33.62 -13.23 -20.07
N ALA A 136 -32.70 -13.93 -20.73
CA ALA A 136 -31.39 -13.39 -21.03
C ALA A 136 -31.51 -12.16 -21.94
N PRO A 137 -30.69 -11.11 -21.72
CA PRO A 137 -30.67 -9.96 -22.61
C PRO A 137 -30.16 -10.35 -24.00
N GLU A 138 -30.59 -9.61 -25.02
CA GLU A 138 -30.06 -9.77 -26.38
C GLU A 138 -28.53 -9.57 -26.37
N ASN A 139 -27.78 -10.44 -27.05
CA ASN A 139 -26.31 -10.48 -27.00
C ASN A 139 -25.73 -10.70 -25.59
N GLY A 140 -26.46 -11.36 -24.70
CA GLY A 140 -25.94 -11.83 -23.41
C GLY A 140 -26.52 -13.16 -22.97
N LYS A 141 -26.12 -13.59 -21.78
CA LYS A 141 -26.52 -14.84 -21.14
C LYS A 141 -26.75 -14.61 -19.65
N ILE A 142 -27.61 -15.46 -19.08
CA ILE A 142 -27.79 -15.55 -17.62
C ILE A 142 -26.74 -16.53 -17.09
N VAL A 143 -26.01 -16.10 -16.07
CA VAL A 143 -25.05 -16.91 -15.32
C VAL A 143 -25.64 -17.10 -13.93
N ALA A 144 -26.67 -17.94 -13.82
CA ALA A 144 -27.23 -18.29 -12.52
C ALA A 144 -26.34 -19.33 -11.83
N THR A 145 -26.34 -19.37 -10.49
CA THR A 145 -25.60 -20.36 -9.68
C THR A 145 -26.18 -21.78 -9.75
N GLY A 146 -27.02 -22.09 -10.75
CA GLY A 146 -27.71 -23.36 -10.93
C GLY A 146 -28.21 -23.55 -12.37
N VAL A 147 -28.96 -24.63 -12.61
CA VAL A 147 -29.61 -24.86 -13.91
C VAL A 147 -30.67 -23.79 -14.10
N TYR A 148 -30.43 -22.86 -15.02
CA TYR A 148 -31.42 -21.89 -15.44
C TYR A 148 -32.37 -22.57 -16.42
N GLU A 149 -33.65 -22.66 -16.05
CA GLU A 149 -34.72 -23.04 -16.98
C GLU A 149 -35.50 -21.81 -17.42
N ALA A 150 -35.77 -21.72 -18.73
CA ALA A 150 -36.62 -20.67 -19.25
C ALA A 150 -38.02 -20.77 -18.62
N ASN A 151 -38.56 -19.65 -18.14
CA ASN A 151 -39.83 -19.54 -17.40
C ASN A 151 -39.82 -20.07 -15.95
N GLN A 152 -38.66 -20.29 -15.35
CA GLN A 152 -38.58 -20.61 -13.92
C GLN A 152 -38.83 -19.37 -13.04
N GLU A 153 -39.70 -19.52 -12.03
CA GLU A 153 -39.90 -18.52 -10.98
C GLU A 153 -38.73 -18.52 -9.98
N PHE A 154 -38.43 -17.35 -9.42
CA PHE A 154 -37.33 -17.18 -8.49
C PHE A 154 -37.85 -16.84 -7.09
N SER A 155 -37.49 -17.62 -6.09
CA SER A 155 -37.87 -17.37 -4.70
C SER A 155 -37.10 -16.19 -4.11
N PHE A 156 -37.69 -15.54 -3.10
CA PHE A 156 -37.04 -14.50 -2.30
C PHE A 156 -35.58 -14.84 -1.95
N GLY A 157 -34.69 -13.87 -2.18
CA GLY A 157 -33.26 -13.98 -1.93
C GLY A 157 -32.45 -14.65 -3.03
N GLN A 158 -33.07 -15.28 -4.04
CA GLN A 158 -32.33 -15.80 -5.19
C GLN A 158 -31.76 -14.68 -6.05
N VAL A 159 -30.57 -14.90 -6.60
CA VAL A 159 -29.79 -13.94 -7.39
C VAL A 159 -29.61 -14.46 -8.81
N VAL A 160 -29.79 -13.56 -9.79
CA VAL A 160 -29.55 -13.80 -11.20
C VAL A 160 -28.45 -12.86 -11.66
N GLN A 161 -27.36 -13.41 -12.19
CA GLN A 161 -26.27 -12.64 -12.78
C GLN A 161 -26.34 -12.68 -14.30
N PHE A 162 -25.89 -11.60 -14.92
CA PHE A 162 -25.86 -11.44 -16.36
C PHE A 162 -24.42 -11.26 -16.86
N GLU A 163 -24.16 -11.77 -18.05
CA GLU A 163 -22.90 -11.60 -18.76
C GLU A 163 -23.19 -11.32 -20.23
N CYS A 164 -22.49 -10.36 -20.83
CA CYS A 164 -22.65 -10.06 -22.24
C CYS A 164 -21.73 -10.95 -23.09
N ASN A 165 -22.15 -11.20 -24.33
CA ASN A 165 -21.32 -11.85 -25.33
C ASN A 165 -20.12 -10.96 -25.69
N LYS A 166 -19.15 -11.55 -26.39
CA LYS A 166 -17.97 -10.84 -26.90
C LYS A 166 -18.36 -9.56 -27.65
N ASP A 167 -17.61 -8.48 -27.45
CA ASP A 167 -17.79 -7.13 -28.05
C ASP A 167 -18.96 -6.31 -27.45
N TYR A 168 -19.63 -6.82 -26.41
CA TYR A 168 -20.72 -6.12 -25.70
C TYR A 168 -20.41 -5.96 -24.21
N LYS A 169 -20.92 -4.87 -23.63
CA LYS A 169 -20.86 -4.58 -22.18
C LYS A 169 -22.25 -4.40 -21.59
N LEU A 170 -22.35 -4.68 -20.30
CA LEU A 170 -23.58 -4.49 -19.53
C LEU A 170 -23.89 -3.00 -19.35
N SER A 171 -25.13 -2.64 -19.63
CA SER A 171 -25.74 -1.37 -19.28
C SER A 171 -26.89 -1.63 -18.32
N GLY A 172 -26.62 -1.40 -17.03
CA GLY A 172 -27.52 -1.73 -15.92
C GLY A 172 -26.80 -2.55 -14.84
N SER A 173 -27.58 -3.16 -13.94
CA SER A 173 -27.05 -3.98 -12.86
C SER A 173 -26.52 -5.32 -13.39
N LYS A 174 -25.30 -5.70 -12.99
CA LYS A 174 -24.71 -7.00 -13.33
C LYS A 174 -25.50 -8.17 -12.72
N GLU A 175 -26.16 -7.93 -11.61
CA GLU A 175 -26.99 -8.90 -10.91
C GLU A 175 -28.28 -8.26 -10.39
N ILE A 176 -29.32 -9.08 -10.29
CA ILE A 176 -30.60 -8.74 -9.69
C ILE A 176 -30.97 -9.82 -8.66
N HIS A 177 -31.69 -9.43 -7.63
CA HIS A 177 -32.19 -10.35 -6.60
C HIS A 177 -33.69 -10.23 -6.42
N CYS A 178 -34.32 -11.35 -6.07
CA CYS A 178 -35.74 -11.38 -5.78
C CYS A 178 -36.01 -10.79 -4.39
N SER A 179 -36.77 -9.70 -4.35
CA SER A 179 -37.07 -8.93 -3.14
C SER A 179 -38.23 -9.54 -2.36
N ALA A 180 -38.42 -9.11 -1.11
CA ALA A 180 -39.43 -9.66 -0.19
C ALA A 180 -40.88 -9.45 -0.65
N ASP A 181 -41.11 -8.50 -1.56
CA ASP A 181 -42.41 -8.18 -2.17
C ASP A 181 -42.69 -8.99 -3.45
N GLY A 182 -41.81 -9.92 -3.82
CA GLY A 182 -41.93 -10.71 -5.05
C GLY A 182 -41.55 -9.95 -6.32
N ASN A 183 -40.87 -8.81 -6.19
CA ASN A 183 -40.35 -8.05 -7.34
C ASN A 183 -38.82 -8.11 -7.43
N TRP A 184 -38.30 -7.95 -8.64
CA TRP A 184 -36.86 -7.77 -8.85
C TRP A 184 -36.41 -6.41 -8.33
N ASN A 185 -35.30 -6.39 -7.60
CA ASN A 185 -34.73 -5.15 -7.04
C ASN A 185 -34.25 -4.15 -8.12
N ALA A 186 -34.02 -4.62 -9.34
CA ALA A 186 -33.61 -3.82 -10.48
C ALA A 186 -34.12 -4.44 -11.80
N ALA A 187 -34.17 -3.62 -12.85
CA ALA A 187 -34.52 -4.09 -14.19
C ALA A 187 -33.40 -4.97 -14.79
N VAL A 188 -33.79 -5.90 -15.67
CA VAL A 188 -32.85 -6.70 -16.46
C VAL A 188 -31.93 -5.76 -17.26
N PRO A 189 -30.60 -5.94 -17.20
CA PRO A 189 -29.66 -5.08 -17.91
C PRO A 189 -29.74 -5.30 -19.42
N THR A 190 -29.21 -4.36 -20.19
CA THR A 190 -29.05 -4.51 -21.64
C THR A 190 -27.58 -4.70 -22.01
N CYS A 191 -27.28 -5.47 -23.05
CA CYS A 191 -25.94 -5.57 -23.60
C CYS A 191 -25.79 -4.59 -24.76
N ILE A 192 -24.91 -3.61 -24.59
CA ILE A 192 -24.62 -2.59 -25.60
C ILE A 192 -23.22 -2.80 -26.16
N VAL A 193 -23.02 -2.48 -27.44
CA VAL A 193 -21.72 -2.63 -28.09
C VAL A 193 -20.65 -1.82 -27.34
N ILE A 194 -19.50 -2.43 -27.08
CA ILE A 194 -18.36 -1.77 -26.44
C ILE A 194 -17.83 -0.69 -27.38
N THR A 195 -18.03 0.55 -26.96
CA THR A 195 -17.56 1.71 -27.68
C THR A 195 -17.01 2.76 -26.71
N CYS A 196 -15.99 3.46 -27.16
CA CYS A 196 -15.40 4.58 -26.45
C CYS A 196 -15.42 5.84 -27.32
N VAL A 197 -15.81 6.96 -26.72
CA VAL A 197 -15.74 8.27 -27.38
C VAL A 197 -14.39 8.93 -27.10
N PRO A 198 -13.87 9.76 -28.03
CA PRO A 198 -12.69 10.58 -27.78
C PRO A 198 -12.74 11.29 -26.43
N PRO A 199 -11.73 11.11 -25.57
CA PRO A 199 -11.66 11.82 -24.30
C PRO A 199 -11.37 13.31 -24.54
N ARG A 200 -11.84 14.16 -23.62
CA ARG A 200 -11.42 15.57 -23.58
C ARG A 200 -10.11 15.66 -22.81
N LEU A 201 -9.03 16.05 -23.48
CA LEU A 201 -7.70 16.20 -22.89
C LEU A 201 -7.41 17.67 -22.59
N ASN A 202 -7.29 18.02 -21.31
CA ASN A 202 -6.79 19.33 -20.92
C ASN A 202 -5.27 19.37 -21.11
N ASN A 203 -4.74 20.40 -21.77
CA ASN A 203 -3.31 20.53 -22.09
C ASN A 203 -2.73 19.36 -22.89
N GLY A 204 -3.52 18.79 -23.81
CA GLY A 204 -3.07 17.76 -24.73
C GLY A 204 -3.96 17.67 -25.96
N ASN A 205 -3.49 16.94 -26.97
CA ASN A 205 -4.17 16.78 -28.25
C ASN A 205 -4.17 15.30 -28.66
N LEU A 206 -5.28 14.85 -29.24
CA LEU A 206 -5.37 13.54 -29.89
C LEU A 206 -4.64 13.59 -31.23
N MET A 207 -3.84 12.57 -31.54
CA MET A 207 -3.07 12.55 -32.80
C MET A 207 -3.96 12.23 -34.00
N THR A 208 -4.81 11.21 -33.87
CA THR A 208 -5.74 10.75 -34.92
C THR A 208 -7.12 10.47 -34.31
N PRO A 209 -7.91 11.52 -34.02
CA PRO A 209 -9.21 11.35 -33.39
C PRO A 209 -10.23 10.72 -34.35
N VAL A 210 -10.84 9.60 -33.93
CA VAL A 210 -11.98 8.96 -34.59
C VAL A 210 -13.25 9.26 -33.80
N LYS A 211 -14.43 9.36 -34.43
CA LYS A 211 -15.68 9.68 -33.72
C LYS A 211 -16.03 8.67 -32.61
N VAL A 212 -15.77 7.39 -32.86
CA VAL A 212 -16.07 6.27 -31.96
C VAL A 212 -14.99 5.20 -32.14
N TYR A 213 -14.52 4.64 -31.03
CA TYR A 213 -13.56 3.54 -31.00
C TYR A 213 -14.26 2.25 -30.54
N ARG A 214 -13.93 1.12 -31.15
CA ARG A 214 -14.38 -0.22 -30.77
C ARG A 214 -13.46 -0.85 -29.73
N GLU A 215 -13.89 -1.95 -29.13
CA GLU A 215 -13.08 -2.72 -28.18
C GLU A 215 -11.69 -3.07 -28.75
N ASN A 216 -10.65 -2.96 -27.92
CA ASN A 216 -9.24 -3.16 -28.25
C ASN A 216 -8.64 -2.12 -29.23
N GLU A 217 -9.42 -1.19 -29.77
CA GLU A 217 -8.88 -0.06 -30.52
C GLU A 217 -8.16 0.91 -29.59
N ARG A 218 -7.09 1.51 -30.11
CA ARG A 218 -6.17 2.35 -29.33
C ARG A 218 -6.18 3.76 -29.87
N LEU A 219 -6.23 4.73 -28.96
CA LEU A 219 -5.97 6.13 -29.27
C LEU A 219 -4.55 6.51 -28.83
N GLN A 220 -3.97 7.47 -29.55
CA GLN A 220 -2.69 8.07 -29.22
C GLN A 220 -2.87 9.57 -29.01
N PHE A 221 -2.17 10.10 -28.01
CA PHE A 221 -2.26 11.51 -27.66
C PHE A 221 -0.90 12.08 -27.25
N THR A 222 -0.78 13.39 -27.41
CA THR A 222 0.39 14.16 -26.99
C THR A 222 -0.04 15.22 -25.98
N CYS A 223 0.87 15.59 -25.09
CA CYS A 223 0.65 16.68 -24.14
C CYS A 223 1.33 17.96 -24.64
N ASN A 224 0.75 19.10 -24.28
CA ASN A 224 1.31 20.42 -24.56
C ASN A 224 2.61 20.63 -23.75
N ALA A 225 3.41 21.63 -24.12
CA ALA A 225 4.63 21.99 -23.41
C ALA A 225 4.36 22.23 -21.90
N GLY A 226 5.24 21.74 -21.02
CA GLY A 226 5.05 21.75 -19.58
C GLY A 226 4.21 20.59 -19.01
N TYR A 227 3.68 19.70 -19.86
CA TYR A 227 2.84 18.57 -19.46
C TYR A 227 3.34 17.25 -20.03
N THR A 228 3.12 16.17 -19.28
CA THR A 228 3.43 14.80 -19.67
C THR A 228 2.25 13.88 -19.40
N PHE A 229 2.22 12.70 -20.03
CA PHE A 229 1.21 11.69 -19.79
C PHE A 229 1.44 11.00 -18.43
N GLY A 230 0.39 10.41 -17.87
CA GLY A 230 0.42 9.73 -16.57
C GLY A 230 1.36 8.51 -16.57
N GLU A 231 0.88 7.42 -17.17
CA GLU A 231 1.60 6.16 -17.32
C GLU A 231 2.01 5.93 -18.77
N ARG A 232 1.07 6.17 -19.70
CA ARG A 232 1.22 5.92 -21.14
C ARG A 232 0.62 7.05 -21.97
N SER A 233 1.17 7.28 -23.16
CA SER A 233 0.68 8.24 -24.17
C SER A 233 -0.38 7.65 -25.10
N ASP A 234 -0.87 6.46 -24.77
CA ASP A 234 -1.88 5.72 -25.52
C ASP A 234 -2.85 5.05 -24.56
N ALA A 235 -4.10 4.89 -25.01
CA ALA A 235 -5.16 4.27 -24.24
C ALA A 235 -5.95 3.32 -25.14
N GLU A 236 -6.36 2.20 -24.57
CA GLU A 236 -7.13 1.15 -25.23
C GLU A 236 -8.59 1.21 -24.80
N CYS A 237 -9.51 1.00 -25.72
CA CYS A 237 -10.93 0.95 -25.42
C CYS A 237 -11.30 -0.42 -24.85
N THR A 238 -11.82 -0.42 -23.63
CA THR A 238 -12.26 -1.61 -22.90
C THR A 238 -13.75 -1.53 -22.56
N GLU A 239 -14.33 -2.60 -22.04
CA GLU A 239 -15.70 -2.60 -21.52
C GLU A 239 -15.94 -1.51 -20.45
N TYR A 240 -14.91 -1.17 -19.65
CA TYR A 240 -14.96 -0.13 -18.62
C TYR A 240 -14.61 1.28 -19.14
N GLY A 241 -14.32 1.43 -20.44
CA GLY A 241 -13.86 2.67 -21.06
C GLY A 241 -12.36 2.67 -21.36
N TRP A 242 -11.73 3.85 -21.37
CA TRP A 242 -10.32 4.00 -21.74
C TRP A 242 -9.36 3.50 -20.65
N SER A 243 -8.45 2.60 -21.02
CA SER A 243 -7.42 2.05 -20.13
C SER A 243 -6.01 2.14 -20.73
N PRO A 244 -5.01 2.76 -20.04
CA PRO A 244 -5.21 3.60 -18.86
C PRO A 244 -6.04 4.84 -19.21
N LYS A 245 -6.63 5.49 -18.20
CA LYS A 245 -7.37 6.74 -18.43
C LYS A 245 -6.41 7.80 -19.02
N PRO A 246 -6.68 8.36 -20.20
CA PRO A 246 -5.77 9.30 -20.84
C PRO A 246 -5.93 10.68 -20.21
N PHE A 247 -4.82 11.24 -19.73
CA PHE A 247 -4.73 12.60 -19.19
C PHE A 247 -3.31 13.14 -19.29
N CYS A 248 -3.18 14.46 -19.28
CA CYS A 248 -1.92 15.17 -19.20
C CYS A 248 -1.76 15.76 -17.79
N LYS A 249 -0.65 15.43 -17.12
CA LYS A 249 -0.24 16.01 -15.84
C LYS A 249 0.89 17.00 -16.06
N GLU A 250 0.93 18.05 -15.25
CA GLU A 250 2.03 19.03 -15.30
C GLU A 250 3.35 18.34 -14.91
N ILE A 251 4.42 18.64 -15.65
CA ILE A 251 5.76 18.14 -15.34
C ILE A 251 6.26 18.88 -14.10
N ARG A 252 6.45 18.11 -13.03
CA ARG A 252 6.96 18.60 -11.76
C ARG A 252 7.99 17.61 -11.22
N CYS A 253 9.13 18.12 -10.80
CA CYS A 253 10.14 17.33 -10.10
C CYS A 253 10.17 17.71 -8.63
N ASP A 254 10.11 16.70 -7.77
CA ASP A 254 10.31 16.88 -6.35
C ASP A 254 11.78 17.24 -6.06
N PRO A 255 12.07 17.95 -4.96
CA PRO A 255 13.44 18.31 -4.60
C PRO A 255 14.28 17.04 -4.40
N PRO A 256 15.42 16.90 -5.08
CA PRO A 256 16.18 15.66 -5.02
C PRO A 256 16.93 15.50 -3.70
N THR A 257 17.17 14.24 -3.33
CA THR A 257 18.00 13.86 -2.19
C THR A 257 19.43 13.56 -2.64
N VAL A 258 20.29 14.57 -2.57
CA VAL A 258 21.72 14.43 -2.90
C VAL A 258 22.48 13.95 -1.65
N THR A 259 22.91 12.70 -1.61
CA THR A 259 23.81 12.19 -0.56
C THR A 259 25.25 12.58 -0.88
N ASN A 260 26.05 12.91 0.14
CA ASN A 260 27.45 13.34 -0.02
C ASN A 260 27.62 14.55 -0.95
N GLY A 261 26.65 15.47 -0.94
CA GLY A 261 26.68 16.73 -1.67
C GLY A 261 25.52 17.64 -1.31
N THR A 262 25.49 18.81 -1.92
CA THR A 262 24.38 19.77 -1.88
C THR A 262 23.96 20.17 -3.30
N TYR A 263 22.89 20.94 -3.42
CA TYR A 263 22.42 21.48 -4.70
C TYR A 263 21.74 22.82 -4.54
N HIS A 264 21.74 23.62 -5.60
CA HIS A 264 21.12 24.94 -5.68
C HIS A 264 20.38 25.14 -7.01
N PRO A 265 19.25 25.88 -7.04
CA PRO A 265 18.56 26.51 -5.90
C PRO A 265 17.75 25.52 -5.05
N LYS A 266 17.39 25.89 -3.81
CA LYS A 266 16.47 25.11 -2.96
C LYS A 266 15.03 25.57 -3.19
N LYS A 267 14.27 24.85 -4.01
CA LYS A 267 12.83 25.05 -4.21
C LYS A 267 12.04 23.86 -3.69
N LYS A 268 10.75 24.07 -3.40
CA LYS A 268 9.82 23.00 -3.00
C LYS A 268 9.36 22.15 -4.19
N VAL A 269 9.30 22.74 -5.39
CA VAL A 269 8.89 22.10 -6.64
C VAL A 269 9.66 22.74 -7.78
N PHE A 270 10.08 21.94 -8.75
CA PHE A 270 10.72 22.38 -9.98
C PHE A 270 9.85 22.06 -11.19
N ARG A 271 9.76 22.99 -12.14
CA ARG A 271 9.02 22.82 -13.41
C ARG A 271 9.94 22.33 -14.51
N GLU A 272 9.36 21.90 -15.64
CA GLU A 272 10.10 21.48 -16.82
C GLU A 272 11.17 22.51 -17.23
N LEU A 273 12.35 22.03 -17.62
CA LEU A 273 13.54 22.80 -18.00
C LEU A 273 14.22 23.58 -16.86
N GLU A 274 13.63 23.63 -15.67
CA GLU A 274 14.34 24.14 -14.50
C GLU A 274 15.46 23.18 -14.10
N ALA A 275 16.62 23.75 -13.76
CA ALA A 275 17.80 22.98 -13.46
C ALA A 275 18.40 23.35 -12.11
N ILE A 276 19.02 22.35 -11.50
CA ILE A 276 19.83 22.49 -10.29
C ILE A 276 21.29 22.26 -10.61
N ARG A 277 22.15 22.91 -9.84
CA ARG A 277 23.59 22.66 -9.82
C ARG A 277 23.92 21.81 -8.61
N VAL A 278 24.63 20.71 -8.80
CA VAL A 278 25.01 19.75 -7.76
C VAL A 278 26.47 19.96 -7.37
N GLU A 279 26.73 20.05 -6.07
CA GLU A 279 28.04 20.25 -5.49
C GLU A 279 28.35 19.06 -4.57
N CYS A 280 29.29 18.21 -4.97
CA CYS A 280 29.65 17.03 -4.21
C CYS A 280 30.70 17.34 -3.13
N ASN A 281 30.57 16.64 -2.01
CA ASN A 281 31.55 16.67 -0.92
C ASN A 281 32.89 16.06 -1.39
N GLN A 282 33.96 16.33 -0.65
CA GLN A 282 35.30 15.82 -0.97
C GLN A 282 35.31 14.29 -1.14
N GLY A 283 35.97 13.82 -2.19
CA GLY A 283 36.04 12.39 -2.54
C GLY A 283 34.84 11.85 -3.33
N PHE A 284 33.88 12.71 -3.72
CA PHE A 284 32.74 12.34 -4.58
C PHE A 284 32.68 13.24 -5.82
N HIS A 285 32.11 12.74 -6.92
CA HIS A 285 31.88 13.49 -8.16
C HIS A 285 30.47 13.28 -8.70
N PHE A 286 30.05 14.19 -9.58
CA PHE A 286 28.76 14.13 -10.28
C PHE A 286 28.89 13.24 -11.53
N GLU A 287 27.94 12.31 -11.72
CA GLU A 287 28.00 11.30 -12.78
C GLU A 287 27.85 11.94 -14.18
N MET A 288 28.94 11.84 -14.95
CA MET A 288 29.11 12.14 -16.39
C MET A 288 29.00 13.58 -16.95
N GLY A 289 29.95 13.86 -17.85
CA GLY A 289 29.73 14.51 -19.15
C GLY A 289 29.82 16.03 -19.23
N ASN A 290 29.25 16.77 -18.28
CA ASN A 290 29.19 18.23 -18.37
C ASN A 290 29.97 18.88 -17.23
N ARG A 291 30.89 19.81 -17.55
CA ARG A 291 31.58 20.66 -16.55
C ARG A 291 30.59 21.43 -15.66
N ASP A 292 29.34 21.50 -16.08
CA ASP A 292 28.28 22.30 -15.49
C ASP A 292 27.64 21.69 -14.25
N ARG A 293 27.87 20.40 -13.93
CA ARG A 293 27.31 19.69 -12.76
C ARG A 293 25.81 19.96 -12.59
N ARG A 294 25.09 19.93 -13.71
CA ARG A 294 23.73 20.44 -13.84
C ARG A 294 22.77 19.28 -14.08
N ALA A 295 21.72 19.18 -13.27
CA ALA A 295 20.61 18.26 -13.48
C ALA A 295 19.36 19.07 -13.83
N GLU A 296 18.63 18.64 -14.84
CA GLU A 296 17.45 19.32 -15.36
C GLU A 296 16.19 18.52 -15.07
N CYS A 297 15.11 19.22 -14.72
CA CYS A 297 13.81 18.60 -14.53
C CYS A 297 13.19 18.30 -15.90
N THR A 298 13.06 17.01 -16.20
CA THR A 298 12.47 16.52 -17.45
C THR A 298 11.16 15.81 -17.17
N LYS A 299 10.42 15.45 -18.23
CA LYS A 299 9.23 14.59 -18.16
C LYS A 299 9.46 13.25 -17.45
N ASN A 300 10.69 12.77 -17.39
CA ASN A 300 11.10 11.51 -16.75
C ASN A 300 11.73 11.72 -15.35
N GLY A 301 11.63 12.94 -14.80
CA GLY A 301 12.31 13.32 -13.57
C GLY A 301 13.65 14.01 -13.82
N TRP A 302 14.52 14.03 -12.80
CA TRP A 302 15.82 14.69 -12.90
C TRP A 302 16.81 13.93 -13.77
N LEU A 303 17.32 14.60 -14.80
CA LEU A 303 18.35 14.04 -15.69
C LEU A 303 19.54 15.00 -15.84
N PRO A 304 20.80 14.51 -15.68
CA PRO A 304 21.15 13.23 -15.08
C PRO A 304 20.69 13.16 -13.61
N ILE A 305 20.58 11.94 -13.08
CA ILE A 305 20.11 11.73 -11.70
C ILE A 305 21.05 12.46 -10.75
N PRO A 306 20.54 13.35 -9.87
CA PRO A 306 21.36 14.24 -9.08
C PRO A 306 21.97 13.50 -7.89
N ARG A 307 23.01 12.70 -8.15
CA ARG A 307 23.70 11.89 -7.15
C ARG A 307 25.21 12.12 -7.23
N CYS A 308 25.84 12.15 -6.05
CA CYS A 308 27.29 12.20 -5.93
C CYS A 308 27.81 10.78 -5.71
N ILE A 309 28.62 10.31 -6.64
CA ILE A 309 29.25 8.98 -6.60
C ILE A 309 30.71 9.11 -6.13
N LEU A 310 31.26 8.11 -5.45
CA LEU A 310 32.64 8.17 -4.98
C LEU A 310 33.61 8.32 -6.14
N ARG A 311 34.65 9.14 -5.94
CA ARG A 311 35.75 9.32 -6.88
C ARG A 311 36.70 8.11 -6.78
N PRO A 312 36.78 7.26 -7.82
CA PRO A 312 37.78 6.19 -7.85
C PRO A 312 39.20 6.78 -8.03
N CYS A 313 40.25 6.02 -7.68
CA CYS A 313 41.64 6.49 -7.82
C CYS A 313 42.10 6.35 -9.28
N ASP A 314 42.51 7.46 -9.88
CA ASP A 314 43.11 7.46 -11.22
C ASP A 314 44.48 6.74 -11.22
N TYR A 315 45.03 6.43 -12.41
CA TYR A 315 46.35 5.79 -12.54
C TYR A 315 47.42 6.61 -11.78
N PRO A 316 48.18 6.00 -10.84
CA PRO A 316 49.16 6.71 -10.04
C PRO A 316 50.34 7.18 -10.91
N HIS A 317 50.66 8.46 -10.87
CA HIS A 317 51.90 8.96 -11.46
C HIS A 317 53.07 8.69 -10.50
N ILE A 318 54.05 7.90 -10.94
CA ILE A 318 55.23 7.53 -10.15
C ILE A 318 56.47 8.02 -10.88
N GLU A 319 57.11 9.08 -10.38
CA GLU A 319 58.35 9.59 -10.96
C GLU A 319 59.49 8.58 -10.73
N ASN A 320 60.22 8.22 -11.79
CA ASN A 320 61.27 7.19 -11.76
C ASN A 320 60.83 5.83 -11.20
N GLY A 321 59.56 5.47 -11.38
CA GLY A 321 59.01 4.17 -11.02
C GLY A 321 57.95 3.69 -12.02
N ALA A 322 57.51 2.44 -11.86
CA ALA A 322 56.50 1.81 -12.70
C ALA A 322 55.64 0.86 -11.87
N LEU A 323 54.41 0.59 -12.31
CA LEU A 323 53.58 -0.46 -11.71
C LEU A 323 54.02 -1.85 -12.18
N THR A 324 53.40 -2.90 -11.62
CA THR A 324 53.57 -4.26 -12.14
C THR A 324 53.07 -4.37 -13.57
N GLU A 325 53.64 -5.31 -14.33
CA GLU A 325 53.33 -5.55 -15.75
C GLU A 325 51.82 -5.71 -16.02
N TYR A 326 51.09 -6.32 -15.08
CA TYR A 326 49.64 -6.44 -15.13
C TYR A 326 48.92 -5.07 -15.23
N TYR A 327 49.28 -4.12 -14.36
CA TYR A 327 48.63 -2.81 -14.33
C TYR A 327 49.10 -1.87 -15.45
N GLU A 328 50.30 -2.10 -15.99
CA GLU A 328 50.79 -1.41 -17.18
C GLU A 328 50.08 -1.89 -18.44
N TYR A 329 49.88 -3.20 -18.59
CA TYR A 329 49.23 -3.80 -19.76
C TYR A 329 47.71 -3.59 -19.77
N TYR A 330 47.04 -3.69 -18.62
CA TYR A 330 45.58 -3.54 -18.49
C TYR A 330 45.15 -2.15 -17.96
N LYS A 331 45.94 -1.11 -18.22
CA LYS A 331 45.75 0.25 -17.69
C LYS A 331 44.32 0.79 -17.86
N GLU A 332 43.73 0.63 -19.04
CA GLU A 332 42.38 1.13 -19.34
C GLU A 332 41.25 0.35 -18.65
N ARG A 333 41.52 -0.89 -18.23
CA ARG A 333 40.54 -1.74 -17.53
C ARG A 333 40.69 -1.69 -16.02
N ALA A 334 41.91 -1.50 -15.52
CA ALA A 334 42.23 -1.53 -14.10
C ALA A 334 42.01 -0.17 -13.41
N PHE A 335 41.97 0.92 -14.18
CA PHE A 335 41.77 2.28 -13.67
C PHE A 335 40.52 2.92 -14.28
N PRO A 336 39.75 3.69 -13.50
CA PRO A 336 40.08 4.13 -12.15
C PRO A 336 39.79 3.05 -11.07
N ALA A 337 40.72 2.88 -10.13
CA ALA A 337 40.72 1.81 -9.15
C ALA A 337 39.70 2.03 -8.02
N GLN A 338 39.10 0.94 -7.53
CA GLN A 338 38.15 0.97 -6.42
C GLN A 338 38.86 1.20 -5.07
N LEU A 339 38.13 1.73 -4.09
CA LEU A 339 38.66 1.95 -2.73
C LEU A 339 39.06 0.63 -2.07
N GLY A 340 40.19 0.66 -1.36
CA GLY A 340 40.76 -0.50 -0.68
C GLY A 340 41.64 -1.38 -1.58
N VAL A 341 41.57 -1.20 -2.92
CA VAL A 341 42.48 -1.86 -3.85
C VAL A 341 43.91 -1.43 -3.52
N GLY A 342 44.76 -2.43 -3.27
CA GLY A 342 46.19 -2.25 -3.09
C GLY A 342 46.93 -2.64 -4.36
N ILE A 343 47.80 -1.78 -4.84
CA ILE A 343 48.67 -2.04 -6.00
C ILE A 343 50.13 -1.89 -5.60
N TYR A 344 50.97 -2.71 -6.20
CA TYR A 344 52.41 -2.68 -5.98
C TYR A 344 53.09 -1.88 -7.09
N TYR A 345 54.10 -1.10 -6.72
CA TYR A 345 54.97 -0.42 -7.67
C TYR A 345 56.42 -0.82 -7.46
N ARG A 346 57.29 -0.49 -8.42
CA ARG A 346 58.74 -0.64 -8.32
C ARG A 346 59.42 0.65 -8.75
N CYS A 347 60.60 0.92 -8.20
CA CYS A 347 61.45 2.00 -8.69
C CYS A 347 62.33 1.52 -9.85
N LEU A 348 62.66 2.44 -10.75
CA LEU A 348 63.58 2.20 -11.87
C LEU A 348 65.03 2.10 -11.37
N ASP A 349 65.92 1.59 -12.23
CA ASP A 349 67.32 1.40 -11.89
C ASP A 349 67.99 2.72 -11.46
N GLY A 350 68.73 2.67 -10.35
CA GLY A 350 69.31 3.86 -9.73
C GLY A 350 68.35 4.63 -8.81
N TYR A 351 67.19 4.06 -8.46
CA TYR A 351 66.26 4.59 -7.47
C TYR A 351 65.79 3.52 -6.49
N VAL A 352 65.32 3.93 -5.32
CA VAL A 352 64.85 3.06 -4.24
C VAL A 352 63.63 3.66 -3.54
N SER A 353 62.74 2.82 -2.99
CA SER A 353 61.61 3.30 -2.22
C SER A 353 62.05 3.84 -0.84
N GLU A 354 61.21 4.65 -0.18
CA GLU A 354 61.55 5.21 1.15
C GLU A 354 61.90 4.13 2.20
N ARG A 355 61.34 2.93 2.07
CA ARG A 355 61.57 1.78 2.96
C ARG A 355 62.51 0.71 2.39
N GLU A 356 63.12 0.96 1.23
CA GLU A 356 64.00 0.01 0.54
C GLU A 356 63.33 -1.32 0.15
N GLU A 357 62.00 -1.32 0.12
CA GLU A 357 61.18 -2.42 -0.35
C GLU A 357 61.23 -2.50 -1.87
N ARG A 358 61.39 -3.73 -2.39
CA ARG A 358 61.41 -4.02 -3.85
C ARG A 358 60.06 -3.79 -4.51
N TRP A 359 58.97 -4.01 -3.75
CA TRP A 359 57.59 -3.85 -4.20
C TRP A 359 56.75 -3.20 -3.10
N PRO A 360 56.78 -1.86 -2.93
CA PRO A 360 55.96 -1.20 -1.94
C PRO A 360 54.47 -1.18 -2.35
N LEU A 361 53.58 -1.34 -1.36
CA LEU A 361 52.13 -1.35 -1.55
C LEU A 361 51.54 0.04 -1.36
N ILE A 362 50.80 0.54 -2.34
CA ILE A 362 49.94 1.73 -2.21
C ILE A 362 48.48 1.31 -2.25
N ARG A 363 47.64 1.90 -1.39
CA ARG A 363 46.20 1.61 -1.35
C ARG A 363 45.39 2.80 -1.81
N CYS A 364 44.36 2.54 -2.60
CA CYS A 364 43.39 3.56 -2.97
C CYS A 364 42.54 3.90 -1.74
N THR A 365 42.71 5.12 -1.23
CA THR A 365 41.97 5.65 -0.09
C THR A 365 41.09 6.82 -0.52
N LYS A 366 40.26 7.33 0.40
CA LYS A 366 39.37 8.50 0.14
C LYS A 366 40.13 9.77 -0.27
N VAL A 367 41.42 9.86 0.03
CA VAL A 367 42.29 11.01 -0.30
C VAL A 367 43.20 10.75 -1.51
N GLY A 368 43.08 9.59 -2.16
CA GLY A 368 43.96 9.13 -3.23
C GLY A 368 44.85 7.96 -2.81
N TRP A 369 45.95 7.74 -3.54
CA TRP A 369 46.91 6.67 -3.23
C TRP A 369 47.69 6.99 -1.95
N SER A 370 47.64 6.08 -0.96
CA SER A 370 48.33 6.21 0.32
C SER A 370 49.10 4.93 0.68
N PRO A 371 50.38 5.01 1.08
CA PRO A 371 51.23 6.20 1.03
C PRO A 371 51.42 6.68 -0.43
N ALA A 372 51.76 7.95 -0.63
CA ALA A 372 52.05 8.46 -1.96
C ALA A 372 53.29 7.72 -2.53
N PRO A 373 53.22 7.17 -3.75
CA PRO A 373 54.34 6.43 -4.32
C PRO A 373 55.52 7.38 -4.58
N LYS A 374 56.72 6.99 -4.14
CA LYS A 374 57.91 7.83 -4.22
C LYS A 374 59.17 7.00 -4.36
N CYS A 375 60.00 7.37 -5.32
CA CYS A 375 61.28 6.74 -5.62
C CYS A 375 62.41 7.76 -5.39
N LEU A 376 63.27 7.48 -4.41
CA LEU A 376 64.43 8.30 -4.04
C LEU A 376 65.65 7.91 -4.86
N LYS A 377 66.50 8.87 -5.23
CA LYS A 377 67.74 8.57 -5.97
C LYS A 377 68.68 7.68 -5.16
N LYS A 378 69.27 6.68 -5.80
CA LYS A 378 70.33 5.84 -5.26
C LYS A 378 71.69 6.39 -5.71
N CYS A 379 72.55 6.74 -4.77
CA CYS A 379 73.94 7.11 -5.00
C CYS A 379 74.87 6.02 -4.50
N SER A 380 75.79 5.55 -5.35
CA SER A 380 76.87 4.65 -4.93
C SER A 380 78.17 5.44 -4.83
N PRO A 381 79.03 5.17 -3.83
CA PRO A 381 80.38 5.72 -3.81
C PRO A 381 81.13 5.08 -4.98
N GLY A 382 81.34 5.87 -6.03
CA GLY A 382 82.11 5.44 -7.20
C GLY A 382 83.60 5.39 -6.92
N TYR A 383 84.39 5.08 -7.95
CA TYR A 383 85.83 5.23 -7.87
C TYR A 383 86.19 6.72 -7.77
N LEU A 384 86.97 7.08 -6.76
CA LEU A 384 87.48 8.43 -6.56
C LEU A 384 88.98 8.43 -6.84
N GLU A 385 89.40 9.15 -7.87
CA GLU A 385 90.81 9.28 -8.24
C GLU A 385 91.56 10.09 -7.17
N ASN A 386 92.69 9.57 -6.67
CA ASN A 386 93.51 10.22 -5.63
C ASN A 386 92.79 10.53 -4.30
N GLY A 387 91.76 9.75 -3.93
CA GLY A 387 91.07 9.89 -2.64
C GLY A 387 90.33 8.63 -2.23
N ARG A 388 89.72 8.64 -1.04
CA ARG A 388 88.85 7.55 -0.55
C ARG A 388 87.68 8.08 0.27
N PHE A 389 86.53 7.39 0.20
CA PHE A 389 85.39 7.65 1.08
C PHE A 389 85.66 7.08 2.48
N LEU A 390 85.28 7.81 3.53
CA LEU A 390 85.54 7.46 4.93
C LEU A 390 84.54 6.45 5.49
N SER A 391 83.29 6.50 5.02
CA SER A 391 82.23 5.57 5.40
C SER A 391 81.90 4.74 4.17
N SER A 392 82.47 3.53 4.07
CA SER A 392 82.20 2.58 2.98
C SER A 392 81.44 1.34 3.46
N TYR A 393 80.83 1.42 4.64
CA TYR A 393 80.08 0.30 5.22
C TYR A 393 78.87 -0.10 4.37
N TRP A 394 78.37 0.82 3.54
CA TRP A 394 77.23 0.61 2.66
C TRP A 394 77.63 0.87 1.21
N ASN A 395 77.34 -0.08 0.32
CA ASN A 395 77.61 0.06 -1.12
C ASN A 395 76.61 1.00 -1.83
N THR A 396 75.70 1.62 -1.08
CA THR A 396 74.51 2.29 -1.60
C THR A 396 73.96 3.27 -0.57
N TYR A 397 73.73 4.52 -1.01
CA TYR A 397 73.13 5.61 -0.24
C TYR A 397 71.89 6.12 -0.98
N LYS A 398 70.93 6.69 -0.26
CA LYS A 398 69.71 7.27 -0.84
C LYS A 398 69.72 8.79 -0.78
N GLU A 399 68.86 9.39 -1.56
CA GLU A 399 68.66 10.84 -1.57
C GLU A 399 68.43 11.39 -0.16
N GLY A 400 69.25 12.36 0.24
CA GLY A 400 69.30 12.93 1.59
C GLY A 400 70.42 12.38 2.48
N ASP A 401 71.04 11.25 2.14
CA ASP A 401 72.18 10.72 2.88
C ASP A 401 73.46 11.52 2.61
N GLU A 402 74.27 11.71 3.65
CA GLU A 402 75.57 12.37 3.58
C GLU A 402 76.71 11.38 3.79
N ILE A 403 77.76 11.50 2.97
CA ILE A 403 79.02 10.77 3.17
C ILE A 403 80.19 11.73 3.10
N SER A 404 81.26 11.36 3.80
CA SER A 404 82.52 12.10 3.75
C SER A 404 83.59 11.35 2.95
N TYR A 405 84.44 12.10 2.26
CA TYR A 405 85.63 11.58 1.61
C TYR A 405 86.86 12.43 1.94
N VAL A 406 88.05 11.82 1.79
CA VAL A 406 89.34 12.46 2.00
C VAL A 406 90.21 12.25 0.75
N CYS A 407 90.90 13.31 0.34
CA CYS A 407 91.86 13.27 -0.77
C CYS A 407 93.27 12.94 -0.25
N SER A 408 94.03 12.14 -1.01
CA SER A 408 95.39 11.75 -0.63
C SER A 408 96.38 12.92 -0.60
N THR A 409 96.08 14.02 -1.30
CA THR A 409 96.91 15.23 -1.38
C THR A 409 96.71 16.20 -0.21
N HIS A 410 95.50 16.21 0.38
CA HIS A 410 95.12 17.10 1.47
C HIS A 410 94.20 16.33 2.42
N ASN A 411 94.63 16.15 3.67
CA ASN A 411 93.96 15.32 4.68
C ASN A 411 92.68 15.97 5.26
N LEU A 412 91.93 16.70 4.44
CA LEU A 412 90.70 17.42 4.78
C LEU A 412 89.49 16.57 4.45
N GLU A 413 88.61 16.40 5.43
CA GLU A 413 87.33 15.71 5.28
C GLU A 413 86.32 16.62 4.56
N THR A 414 85.85 16.17 3.40
CA THR A 414 84.83 16.87 2.60
C THR A 414 83.54 16.06 2.59
N ARG A 415 82.41 16.70 2.89
CA ARG A 415 81.08 16.08 2.88
C ARG A 415 80.38 16.26 1.54
N VAL A 416 79.70 15.21 1.08
CA VAL A 416 78.84 15.22 -0.09
C VAL A 416 77.49 14.60 0.25
N THR A 417 76.44 15.19 -0.30
CA THR A 417 75.05 14.74 -0.07
C THR A 417 74.53 14.10 -1.35
N CYS A 418 73.85 12.97 -1.21
CA CYS A 418 73.13 12.36 -2.34
C CYS A 418 71.88 13.19 -2.63
N THR A 419 71.83 13.82 -3.80
CA THR A 419 70.69 14.62 -4.25
C THR A 419 69.95 13.90 -5.38
N LYS A 420 68.79 14.41 -5.80
CA LYS A 420 68.06 13.93 -6.99
C LYS A 420 68.91 13.80 -8.27
N ASN A 421 69.99 14.59 -8.37
CA ASN A 421 70.90 14.62 -9.51
C ASN A 421 72.22 13.84 -9.27
N GLY A 422 72.33 13.09 -8.18
CA GLY A 422 73.57 12.42 -7.75
C GLY A 422 74.30 13.18 -6.64
N TRP A 423 75.58 12.85 -6.42
CA TRP A 423 76.39 13.47 -5.37
C TRP A 423 76.60 14.98 -5.61
N SER A 424 76.28 15.79 -4.61
CA SER A 424 76.48 17.24 -4.63
C SER A 424 77.19 17.71 -3.35
N PRO A 425 78.30 18.46 -3.44
CA PRO A 425 79.08 18.70 -4.67
C PRO A 425 79.62 17.37 -5.23
N THR A 426 79.89 17.32 -6.54
CA THR A 426 80.45 16.11 -7.15
C THR A 426 81.82 15.82 -6.53
N PRO A 427 82.06 14.60 -6.00
CA PRO A 427 83.30 14.29 -5.30
C PRO A 427 84.47 14.26 -6.28
N THR A 428 85.43 15.19 -6.12
CA THR A 428 86.61 15.31 -6.99
C THR A 428 87.82 15.74 -6.17
N CYS A 429 88.96 15.07 -6.36
CA CYS A 429 90.24 15.46 -5.77
C CYS A 429 91.13 16.10 -6.83
N THR A 430 91.07 17.43 -6.98
CA THR A 430 91.91 18.18 -7.94
C THR A 430 93.26 18.54 -7.32
N SER A 431 94.39 18.17 -7.95
CA SER A 431 95.71 18.73 -7.64
C SER A 431 95.89 20.04 -8.40
N THR A 432 95.62 21.19 -7.79
CA THR A 432 96.05 22.49 -8.34
C THR A 432 96.13 23.54 -7.25
N SER A 433 97.25 24.25 -7.26
CA SER A 433 97.54 25.45 -6.50
C SER A 433 96.40 26.47 -6.58
N LYS A 434 96.09 27.10 -5.44
CA LYS A 434 95.26 28.31 -5.35
C LYS A 434 95.73 29.36 -6.37
N GLU A 435 94.86 29.71 -7.31
CA GLU A 435 94.78 31.06 -7.83
C GLU A 435 93.36 31.58 -7.68
N ARG A 436 93.24 32.60 -6.83
CA ARG A 436 92.07 33.48 -6.75
C ARG A 436 91.98 34.21 -8.10
N SER A 437 90.91 34.01 -8.85
CA SER A 437 90.41 35.04 -9.75
C SER A 437 89.01 35.46 -9.27
N CYS A 438 88.96 36.70 -8.80
CA CYS A 438 87.77 37.40 -8.39
C CYS A 438 87.17 37.98 -9.67
N SER A 439 86.02 37.46 -10.09
CA SER A 439 85.27 37.99 -11.23
C SER A 439 84.52 39.24 -10.77
N ILE A 440 84.96 40.41 -11.26
CA ILE A 440 84.21 41.67 -11.19
C ILE A 440 83.00 41.54 -12.12
N GLU A 441 81.79 41.47 -11.57
CA GLU A 441 80.57 41.80 -12.30
C GLU A 441 80.14 43.23 -11.96
N LEU A 442 79.97 44.01 -13.01
CA LEU A 442 79.58 45.41 -13.02
C LEU A 442 78.15 45.59 -12.48
N LEU A 443 78.05 46.39 -11.42
CA LEU A 443 76.83 47.03 -10.97
C LEU A 443 76.28 47.97 -12.04
N PHE A 444 75.10 47.68 -12.60
CA PHE A 444 74.22 48.72 -13.11
C PHE A 444 72.82 48.55 -12.51
N PHE A 445 72.56 49.43 -11.55
CA PHE A 445 71.25 49.76 -11.00
C PHE A 445 70.29 50.19 -12.12
N THR A 446 69.07 49.66 -12.11
CA THR A 446 67.90 50.41 -12.55
C THR A 446 66.80 50.25 -11.50
N HIS A 447 66.54 51.34 -10.78
CA HIS A 447 65.24 51.62 -10.16
C HIS A 447 64.65 52.86 -10.83
N PRO A 448 63.32 52.94 -10.95
CA PRO A 448 62.64 53.86 -11.85
C PRO A 448 62.68 55.31 -11.34
N CYS A 449 62.88 56.26 -12.24
CA CYS A 449 62.67 57.68 -11.96
C CYS A 449 61.17 57.99 -11.81
N LEU A 450 60.80 58.51 -10.65
CA LEU A 450 59.58 59.27 -10.41
C LEU A 450 59.98 60.74 -10.19
N LEU A 451 59.59 61.56 -11.17
CA LEU A 451 59.16 62.96 -11.11
C LEU A 451 59.43 63.79 -9.83
N TYR A 452 60.06 64.96 -10.06
CA TYR A 452 59.51 66.34 -9.88
C TYR A 452 60.29 67.34 -8.98
N ILE A 453 60.52 68.54 -9.58
CA ILE A 453 60.56 69.91 -8.99
C ILE A 453 61.85 70.21 -8.19
N LEU A 454 62.67 71.22 -8.46
CA LEU A 454 62.60 72.50 -9.20
C LEU A 454 64.02 72.88 -9.67
#